data_AF-A0A7X3D777-F1
#
_entry.id   AF-A0A7X3D777-F1
#
_cell.length_a   1.000
_cell.length_b   1.000
_cell.length_c   1.000
_cell.angle_alpha   90.00
_cell.angle_beta   90.00
_cell.angle_gamma   90.00
#
_symmetry.space_group_name_H-M   'P 1'
#
loop_
_entity.id
_entity.type
_entity.pdbx_description
1 polymer ?
#
loop_
_entity_poly.entity_id
_entity_poly.type
_entity_poly.pdbx_seq_one_letter_code
_entity_poly.pdbx_strand_id
1 'polypeptide(L)'
;MELITRKHVISKEMVHDGLTVIDAGINETADGKIVGDAAADTNGTAYAVSPIPGGVGTPTTAILYENVIKAISIPYKEACPR
;
A
#
# COMPACT_ATOMS: atom_id res chain seq x y z
N MET A 1 -2.09 -11.21 16.70
CA MET A 1 -2.17 -10.60 15.36
C MET A 1 -0.74 -10.40 14.90
N GLU A 2 -0.14 -11.44 14.31
CA GLU A 2 1.14 -11.28 13.61
C GLU A 2 0.85 -10.47 12.34
N LEU A 3 1.36 -9.25 12.28
CA LEU A 3 1.36 -8.49 11.03
C LEU A 3 2.28 -9.23 10.06
N ILE A 4 1.78 -9.49 8.85
CA ILE A 4 2.52 -10.19 7.78
C ILE A 4 3.69 -9.32 7.28
N THR A 5 3.64 -8.01 7.52
CA THR A 5 4.64 -7.03 7.05
C THR A 5 5.97 -7.21 7.75
N ARG A 6 7.04 -7.12 6.98
CA ARG A 6 8.41 -7.25 7.46
C ARG A 6 9.28 -6.29 6.67
N LYS A 7 9.94 -5.38 7.38
CA LYS A 7 10.85 -4.40 6.79
C LYS A 7 11.86 -5.08 5.86
N HIS A 8 11.98 -4.56 4.64
CA HIS A 8 13.00 -4.93 3.66
C HIS A 8 13.05 -6.42 3.29
N VAL A 9 11.89 -7.10 3.24
CA VAL A 9 11.81 -8.47 2.70
C VAL A 9 12.07 -8.49 1.19
N ILE A 10 11.72 -7.42 0.47
CA ILE A 10 12.05 -7.27 -0.95
C ILE A 10 13.35 -6.49 -1.07
N SER A 11 14.43 -7.19 -1.46
CA SER A 11 15.74 -6.60 -1.67
C SER A 11 15.98 -6.21 -3.13
N LYS A 12 17.05 -5.47 -3.38
CA LYS A 12 17.47 -5.05 -4.72
C LYS A 12 17.70 -6.22 -5.69
N GLU A 13 18.22 -7.35 -5.20
CA GLU A 13 18.51 -8.54 -6.02
C GLU A 13 17.24 -9.24 -6.52
N MET A 14 16.08 -8.90 -5.94
CA MET A 14 14.78 -9.48 -6.29
C MET A 14 14.03 -8.67 -7.35
N VAL A 15 14.55 -7.51 -7.77
CA VAL A 15 13.90 -6.60 -8.72
C VAL A 15 14.77 -6.37 -9.96
N HIS A 16 14.14 -5.93 -11.05
CA HIS A 16 14.81 -5.56 -12.30
C HIS A 16 14.11 -4.36 -12.96
N ASP A 17 14.73 -3.78 -13.99
CA ASP A 17 14.35 -2.53 -14.66
C ASP A 17 12.98 -2.51 -15.36
N GLY A 18 12.34 -3.67 -15.49
CA GLY A 18 10.98 -3.82 -16.03
C GLY A 18 9.92 -4.05 -14.95
N LEU A 19 10.31 -4.11 -13.67
CA LEU A 19 9.42 -4.46 -12.57
C LEU A 19 8.92 -3.20 -11.85
N THR A 20 7.60 -3.12 -11.66
CA THR A 20 6.96 -2.08 -10.84
C THR A 20 6.62 -2.65 -9.46
N VAL A 21 7.14 -2.03 -8.40
CA VAL A 21 6.89 -2.42 -7.01
C VAL A 21 5.78 -1.54 -6.43
N ILE A 22 4.70 -2.18 -5.96
CA ILE A 22 3.64 -1.54 -5.17
C ILE A 22 3.77 -2.03 -3.73
N ASP A 23 4.27 -1.17 -2.86
CA ASP A 23 4.58 -1.45 -1.46
C ASP A 23 3.47 -0.91 -0.55
N ALA A 24 2.69 -1.84 0.02
CA ALA A 24 1.66 -1.57 1.02
C ALA A 24 2.16 -1.80 2.46
N GLY A 25 3.44 -2.16 2.63
CA GLY A 25 4.08 -2.40 3.91
C GLY A 25 4.20 -1.12 4.73
N ILE A 26 3.86 -1.20 6.01
CA ILE A 26 4.03 -0.11 6.97
C ILE A 26 4.74 -0.69 8.18
N ASN A 27 6.01 -0.35 8.33
CA ASN A 27 6.84 -0.78 9.43
C ASN A 27 7.47 0.45 10.10
N GLU A 28 7.40 0.54 11.43
CA GLU A 28 8.07 1.58 12.18
C GLU A 28 9.47 1.10 12.61
N THR A 29 10.48 1.94 12.36
CA THR A 29 11.85 1.68 12.78
C THR A 29 12.07 2.10 14.23
N ALA A 30 13.18 1.66 14.85
CA ALA A 30 13.51 2.04 16.22
C ALA A 30 13.72 3.55 16.40
N ASP A 31 14.07 4.27 15.32
CA ASP A 31 14.20 5.73 15.26
C ASP A 31 12.88 6.45 14.87
N GLY A 32 11.75 5.74 14.83
CA GLY A 32 10.42 6.31 14.58
C GLY A 32 10.14 6.67 13.12
N LYS A 33 10.96 6.19 12.17
CA LYS A 33 10.70 6.35 10.74
C LYS A 33 9.74 5.27 10.27
N ILE A 34 8.94 5.61 9.27
CA ILE A 34 8.07 4.65 8.59
C ILE A 34 8.77 4.17 7.32
N VAL A 35 8.89 2.85 7.18
CA VAL A 35 9.52 2.17 6.04
C VAL A 35 8.62 1.05 5.52
N GLY A 36 8.85 0.66 4.28
CA GLY A 36 8.10 -0.38 3.59
C GLY A 36 8.65 -1.79 3.75
N ASP A 37 8.01 -2.72 3.05
CA ASP A 37 8.50 -4.08 2.89
C ASP A 37 9.60 -4.15 1.81
N ALA A 38 9.67 -3.18 0.90
CA ALA A 38 10.75 -3.01 -0.06
C ALA A 38 11.90 -2.17 0.51
N ALA A 39 13.14 -2.62 0.27
CA ALA A 39 14.33 -1.89 0.63
C ALA A 39 14.47 -0.61 -0.22
N ALA A 40 15.01 0.47 0.37
CA ALA A 40 15.08 1.78 -0.28
C ALA A 40 15.90 1.79 -1.60
N ASP A 41 16.87 0.89 -1.73
CA ASP A 41 17.74 0.75 -2.90
C ASP A 41 17.06 0.06 -4.10
N THR A 42 15.87 -0.52 -3.91
CA THR A 42 15.03 -1.04 -5.01
C THR A 42 14.62 0.07 -5.98
N ASN A 43 14.46 1.31 -5.51
CA ASN A 43 14.07 2.46 -6.34
C ASN A 43 15.11 2.84 -7.41
N GLY A 44 16.36 2.39 -7.27
CA GLY A 44 17.42 2.59 -8.27
C GLY A 44 17.53 1.45 -9.29
N THR A 45 16.70 0.41 -9.18
CA THR A 45 16.79 -0.80 -10.01
C THR A 45 15.46 -1.16 -10.65
N ALA A 46 14.36 -1.08 -9.90
CA ALA A 46 13.01 -1.29 -10.40
C ALA A 46 12.60 -0.17 -11.36
N TYR A 47 11.67 -0.46 -12.28
CA TYR A 47 11.07 0.54 -13.17
C TYR A 47 10.42 1.67 -12.38
N ALA A 48 9.67 1.30 -11.34
CA ALA A 48 9.00 2.22 -10.43
C ALA A 48 8.77 1.55 -9.07
N VAL A 49 8.81 2.34 -8.00
CA VAL A 49 8.52 1.89 -6.63
C VAL A 49 7.57 2.89 -5.97
N SER A 50 6.50 2.42 -5.34
CA SER A 50 5.61 3.30 -4.59
C SER A 50 6.34 3.94 -3.39
N PRO A 51 6.23 5.26 -3.17
CA PRO A 51 6.92 5.92 -2.08
C PRO A 51 6.37 5.53 -0.71
N ILE A 52 7.24 5.46 0.29
CA ILE A 52 6.85 5.31 1.69
C ILE A 52 7.59 6.36 2.52
N PRO A 53 6.86 7.19 3.29
CA PRO A 53 5.40 7.33 3.36
C PRO A 53 4.75 7.92 2.08
N GLY A 54 3.42 7.86 2.00
CA GLY A 54 2.63 8.61 0.99
C GLY A 54 2.22 7.85 -0.27
N GLY A 55 2.60 6.57 -0.39
CA GLY A 55 2.21 5.68 -1.49
C GLY A 55 0.81 5.11 -1.31
N VAL A 56 0.70 3.80 -1.07
CA VAL A 56 -0.56 3.04 -1.11
C VAL A 56 -1.62 3.51 -0.09
N GLY A 57 -1.20 4.11 1.03
CA GLY A 57 -2.12 4.61 2.05
C GLY A 57 -3.08 5.69 1.55
N THR A 58 -2.59 6.66 0.78
CA THR A 58 -3.39 7.79 0.27
C THR A 58 -4.58 7.35 -0.60
N PRO A 59 -4.39 6.55 -1.68
CA PRO A 59 -5.51 6.05 -2.47
C PRO A 59 -6.41 5.09 -1.67
N THR A 60 -5.87 4.34 -0.71
CA THR A 60 -6.69 3.48 0.17
C THR A 60 -7.73 4.30 0.94
N THR A 61 -7.31 5.42 1.56
CA THR A 61 -8.23 6.32 2.25
C THR A 61 -9.24 6.94 1.30
N ALA A 62 -8.81 7.40 0.12
CA ALA A 62 -9.72 7.98 -0.87
C ALA A 62 -10.80 6.98 -1.33
N ILE A 63 -10.40 5.74 -1.64
CA ILE A 63 -11.31 4.67 -2.07
C ILE A 63 -12.28 4.30 -0.93
N LEU A 64 -11.85 4.32 0.33
CA LEU A 64 -12.74 4.09 1.45
C LEU A 64 -13.86 5.15 1.50
N TYR A 65 -13.52 6.43 1.34
CA TYR A 65 -14.53 7.50 1.27
C TYR A 65 -15.43 7.36 0.05
N GLU A 66 -14.87 7.00 -1.11
CA GLU A 66 -15.65 6.74 -2.32
C GLU A 66 -16.67 5.61 -2.08
N ASN A 67 -16.26 4.53 -1.41
CA ASN A 67 -17.14 3.41 -1.07
C ASN A 67 -18.24 3.83 -0.09
N VAL A 68 -17.96 4.71 0.87
CA VAL A 68 -18.98 5.29 1.77
C VAL A 68 -20.01 6.10 0.98
N ILE A 69 -19.56 6.95 0.07
CA ILE A 69 -20.47 7.77 -0.77
C ILE A 69 -21.33 6.87 -1.67
N LYS A 70 -20.73 5.84 -2.29
CA LYS A 70 -21.46 4.83 -3.08
C LYS A 70 -22.49 4.10 -2.24
N ALA A 71 -22.15 3.70 -1.01
CA ALA A 71 -23.09 3.01 -0.12
C ALA A 71 -24.30 3.91 0.24
N ILE A 72 -24.10 5.21 0.38
CA ILE A 72 -25.18 6.18 0.66
C ILE A 72 -26.05 6.43 -0.59
N SER A 73 -25.49 6.36 -1.79
CA SER A 73 -26.25 6.60 -3.04
C SER A 73 -27.07 5.41 -3.51
N ILE A 74 -26.82 4.19 -3.01
CA ILE A 74 -27.59 3.00 -3.36
C ILE A 74 -28.96 3.03 -2.64
N PRO A 75 -30.08 2.94 -3.36
CA PRO A 75 -31.41 2.87 -2.74
C PRO A 75 -31.53 1.70 -1.77
N TYR A 76 -32.19 1.93 -0.63
CA TYR A 76 -32.32 0.93 0.45
C TYR A 76 -32.86 -0.45 -0.02
N LYS A 77 -33.79 -0.46 -0.99
CA LYS A 77 -34.35 -1.70 -1.57
C LYS A 77 -33.33 -2.52 -2.35
N GLU A 78 -32.30 -1.89 -2.91
CA GLU A 78 -31.21 -2.56 -3.62
C GLU A 78 -30.06 -2.93 -2.67
N ALA A 79 -29.82 -2.11 -1.64
CA ALA A 79 -28.79 -2.37 -0.63
C ALA A 79 -29.15 -3.53 0.32
N CYS A 80 -30.45 -3.75 0.58
CA CYS A 80 -30.94 -4.85 1.41
C CYS A 80 -32.14 -5.52 0.71
N PRO A 81 -31.90 -6.39 -0.27
CA PRO A 81 -32.95 -7.19 -0.89
C PRO A 81 -33.37 -8.28 0.10
N ARG A 82 -34.29 -7.95 1.00
CA ARG A 82 -35.06 -8.96 1.74
C ARG A 82 -36.30 -9.34 0.96
#